data_AF-A0A7Y3IY15-F1
#
_entry.id   AF-A0A7Y3IY15-F1
#
_cell.length_a   1.000
_cell.length_b   1.000
_cell.length_c   1.000
_cell.angle_alpha   90.00
_cell.angle_beta   90.00
_cell.angle_gamma   90.00
#
_symmetry.space_group_name_H-M   'P 1'
#
loop_
_entity.id
_entity.type
_entity.pdbx_description
1 polymer ?
#
loop_
_entity_poly.entity_id
_entity_poly.type
_entity_poly.pdbx_seq_one_letter_code
_entity_poly.pdbx_strand_id
1 'polypeptide(L)'
;MCRAVWIGLSMLWWGQVQAAGVALVLSGGGARGISEVGVLQVLEEHRIPVSCVVGTSMGAIVGAAYAAGMDPESMPAVLTGVDWYNMFANRSPRRFLPYGVKQDDWQTDFDFTLHLQGWSVLPPVHLINVQNIDMFFRQLVGYSPIMSFDDLPLPFRAIATDLNHGGMVVMDHGDLPLVMRASMTVPGAFPPVDYQGRLVVDGGLADNLPIDVGRHLCGQAVIAVDVTTPSVEDKQPGSILEVAQQVINQALQQNVRQQKASLQPIDTLIVPDLKGIGSFDFDQTALLIQRGRQAAEAALGQLRRYQVSEQDYRIWKEQWQSRIVQVPRVANVILSPLKRANTRIVMSQLDVHTGTALNMLALQESIARIYARGDFEHLSAHSPC
;
A
#
# COMPACT_ATOMS: atom_id res chain seq x y z
N MET A 1 18.82 20.31 -52.97
CA MET A 1 17.35 20.23 -53.18
C MET A 1 16.89 18.82 -52.88
N CYS A 2 16.25 18.61 -51.73
CA CYS A 2 15.40 17.46 -51.45
C CYS A 2 14.32 17.96 -50.48
N ARG A 3 13.12 18.17 -51.03
CA ARG A 3 11.93 18.56 -50.27
C ARG A 3 11.27 17.26 -49.78
N ALA A 4 11.29 17.01 -48.48
CA ALA A 4 10.46 15.98 -47.87
C ALA A 4 9.03 16.54 -47.76
N VAL A 5 8.10 15.92 -48.47
CA VAL A 5 6.66 16.17 -48.39
C VAL A 5 6.13 15.42 -47.17
N TRP A 6 5.68 16.15 -46.15
CA TRP A 6 4.95 15.58 -45.02
C TRP A 6 3.49 15.42 -45.44
N ILE A 7 3.06 14.17 -45.64
CA ILE A 7 1.64 13.83 -45.73
C ILE A 7 1.13 13.78 -44.29
N GLY A 8 0.45 14.85 -43.88
CA GLY A 8 -0.24 14.90 -42.59
C GLY A 8 -1.43 13.94 -42.61
N LEU A 9 -1.26 12.75 -42.02
CA LEU A 9 -2.37 11.94 -41.55
C LEU A 9 -2.92 12.61 -40.30
N SER A 10 -4.03 13.34 -40.48
CA SER A 10 -4.87 13.80 -39.38
C SER A 10 -5.44 12.59 -38.66
N MET A 11 -4.76 12.14 -37.60
CA MET A 11 -5.37 11.29 -36.59
C MET A 11 -6.47 12.10 -35.92
N LEU A 12 -7.72 11.76 -36.26
CA LEU A 12 -8.88 12.16 -35.49
C LEU A 12 -8.62 11.79 -34.03
N TRP A 13 -8.49 12.79 -33.17
CA TRP A 13 -8.48 12.63 -31.72
C TRP A 13 -9.82 11.99 -31.33
N TRP A 14 -9.82 10.69 -31.07
CA TRP A 14 -10.93 10.06 -30.35
C TRP A 14 -10.94 10.70 -28.97
N GLY A 15 -12.05 11.38 -28.63
CA GLY A 15 -12.21 12.03 -27.35
C GLY A 15 -11.87 11.07 -26.22
N GLN A 16 -10.92 11.47 -25.37
CA GLN A 16 -10.68 10.80 -24.11
C GLN A 16 -12.00 10.85 -23.33
N VAL A 17 -12.65 9.70 -23.17
CA VAL A 17 -13.66 9.53 -22.13
C VAL A 17 -12.91 9.64 -20.80
N GLN A 18 -12.67 10.87 -20.34
CA GLN A 18 -12.24 11.11 -18.97
C GLN A 18 -13.35 10.59 -18.07
N ALA A 19 -13.02 9.65 -17.18
CA ALA A 19 -13.87 9.39 -16.02
C ALA A 19 -14.24 10.75 -15.42
N ALA A 20 -15.54 11.01 -15.23
CA ALA A 20 -16.03 12.20 -14.52
C ALA A 20 -15.17 12.32 -13.26
N GLY A 21 -14.53 13.46 -13.02
CA GLY A 21 -13.37 13.67 -12.14
C GLY A 21 -13.55 13.26 -10.67
N VAL A 22 -13.78 11.97 -10.44
CA VAL A 22 -14.15 11.34 -9.18
C VAL A 22 -12.88 10.81 -8.56
N ALA A 23 -12.46 11.43 -7.45
CA ALA A 23 -11.37 10.93 -6.63
C ALA A 23 -11.87 9.83 -5.70
N LEU A 24 -11.20 8.69 -5.70
CA LEU A 24 -11.35 7.69 -4.66
C LEU A 24 -10.38 7.99 -3.52
N VAL A 25 -10.91 8.15 -2.30
CA VAL A 25 -10.13 8.47 -1.12
C VAL A 25 -10.31 7.37 -0.09
N LEU A 26 -9.20 6.72 0.27
CA LEU A 26 -9.15 5.54 1.15
C LEU A 26 -8.39 5.87 2.43
N SER A 27 -8.96 5.50 3.58
CA SER A 27 -8.42 5.92 4.87
C SER A 27 -7.49 4.89 5.50
N GLY A 28 -6.68 5.33 6.45
CA GLY A 28 -5.91 4.42 7.28
C GLY A 28 -6.76 3.73 8.35
N GLY A 29 -6.48 2.46 8.61
CA GLY A 29 -7.21 1.69 9.64
C GLY A 29 -6.62 0.33 10.04
N GLY A 30 -5.40 0.00 9.59
CA GLY A 30 -4.84 -1.34 9.74
C GLY A 30 -5.67 -2.40 9.02
N ALA A 31 -5.94 -3.55 9.66
CA ALA A 31 -6.76 -4.63 9.11
C ALA A 31 -8.10 -4.16 8.55
N ARG A 32 -8.72 -3.15 9.18
CA ARG A 32 -10.01 -2.58 8.76
C ARG A 32 -10.04 -2.05 7.33
N GLY A 33 -8.90 -1.59 6.80
CA GLY A 33 -8.80 -1.13 5.42
C GLY A 33 -9.01 -2.23 4.38
N ILE A 34 -8.94 -3.52 4.77
CA ILE A 34 -9.34 -4.63 3.89
C ILE A 34 -10.81 -4.50 3.43
N SER A 35 -11.66 -3.85 4.23
CA SER A 35 -13.05 -3.58 3.83
C SER A 35 -13.16 -2.69 2.59
N GLU A 36 -12.17 -1.86 2.30
CA GLU A 36 -12.15 -1.01 1.11
C GLU A 36 -12.14 -1.83 -0.19
N VAL A 37 -11.64 -3.06 -0.17
CA VAL A 37 -11.74 -3.99 -1.30
C VAL A 37 -13.20 -4.27 -1.65
N GLY A 38 -14.06 -4.52 -0.65
CA GLY A 38 -15.48 -4.73 -0.87
C GLY A 38 -16.18 -3.50 -1.45
N VAL A 39 -15.70 -2.29 -1.12
CA VAL A 39 -16.18 -1.05 -1.74
C VAL A 39 -15.79 -1.01 -3.21
N LEU A 40 -14.53 -1.29 -3.53
CA LEU A 40 -14.04 -1.34 -4.92
C LEU A 40 -14.85 -2.32 -5.79
N GLN A 41 -15.16 -3.51 -5.27
CA GLN A 41 -15.99 -4.50 -5.97
C GLN A 41 -17.37 -3.93 -6.35
N VAL A 42 -18.04 -3.23 -5.41
CA VAL A 42 -19.35 -2.61 -5.67
C VAL A 42 -19.24 -1.47 -6.69
N LEU A 43 -18.19 -0.65 -6.64
CA LEU A 43 -17.98 0.41 -7.63
C LEU A 43 -17.88 -0.19 -9.04
N GLU A 44 -17.14 -1.30 -9.18
CA GLU A 44 -16.99 -1.97 -10.47
C GLU A 44 -18.28 -2.66 -10.95
N GLU A 45 -18.94 -3.42 -10.08
CA GLU A 45 -20.24 -4.09 -10.36
C GLU A 45 -21.29 -3.09 -10.86
N HIS A 46 -21.25 -1.87 -10.34
CA HIS A 46 -22.19 -0.81 -10.69
C HIS A 46 -21.68 0.17 -11.75
N ARG A 47 -20.53 -0.10 -12.39
CA ARG A 47 -19.96 0.70 -13.48
C ARG A 47 -19.70 2.16 -13.07
N ILE A 48 -19.04 2.32 -11.93
CA ILE A 48 -18.66 3.61 -11.38
C ILE A 48 -17.15 3.79 -11.57
N PRO A 49 -16.70 4.49 -12.63
CA PRO A 49 -15.30 4.73 -12.86
C PRO A 49 -14.76 5.79 -11.90
N VAL A 50 -13.47 5.70 -11.59
CA VAL A 50 -12.74 6.72 -10.81
C VAL A 50 -11.60 7.30 -11.65
N SER A 51 -11.18 8.51 -11.32
CA SER A 51 -10.16 9.25 -12.09
C SER A 51 -8.79 9.24 -11.41
N CYS A 52 -8.74 9.04 -10.09
CA CYS A 52 -7.52 8.87 -9.31
C CYS A 52 -7.82 8.23 -7.96
N VAL A 53 -6.76 7.80 -7.28
CA VAL A 53 -6.82 7.17 -5.97
C VAL A 53 -5.88 7.88 -5.01
N VAL A 54 -6.35 8.19 -3.80
CA VAL A 54 -5.51 8.69 -2.71
C VAL A 54 -5.72 7.82 -1.50
N GLY A 55 -4.64 7.37 -0.88
CA GLY A 55 -4.70 6.44 0.25
C GLY A 55 -3.76 6.79 1.38
N THR A 56 -4.15 6.37 2.59
CA THR A 56 -3.30 6.44 3.79
C THR A 56 -3.20 5.07 4.44
N SER A 57 -2.00 4.65 4.85
CA SER A 57 -1.77 3.37 5.54
C SER A 57 -2.35 2.18 4.74
N MET A 58 -3.25 1.39 5.31
CA MET A 58 -3.93 0.32 4.56
C MET A 58 -4.66 0.82 3.31
N GLY A 59 -5.25 2.01 3.34
CA GLY A 59 -5.85 2.62 2.15
C GLY A 59 -4.84 2.97 1.07
N ALA A 60 -3.58 3.27 1.43
CA ALA A 60 -2.51 3.40 0.45
C ALA A 60 -2.15 2.05 -0.19
N ILE A 61 -2.29 0.94 0.54
CA ILE A 61 -1.99 -0.40 0.05
C ILE A 61 -3.08 -0.88 -0.92
N VAL A 62 -4.33 -0.85 -0.48
CA VAL A 62 -5.49 -1.21 -1.32
C VAL A 62 -5.57 -0.26 -2.52
N GLY A 63 -5.38 1.04 -2.28
CA GLY A 63 -5.41 2.06 -3.31
C GLY A 63 -4.29 1.94 -4.34
N ALA A 64 -3.05 1.65 -3.91
CA ALA A 64 -1.93 1.43 -4.82
C ALA A 64 -2.12 0.18 -5.68
N ALA A 65 -2.61 -0.92 -5.09
CA ALA A 65 -2.93 -2.14 -5.84
C ALA A 65 -3.97 -1.86 -6.93
N TYR A 66 -5.06 -1.17 -6.57
CA TYR A 66 -6.08 -0.78 -7.53
C TYR A 66 -5.55 0.18 -8.61
N ALA A 67 -4.83 1.22 -8.20
CA ALA A 67 -4.28 2.21 -9.12
C ALA A 67 -3.23 1.63 -10.08
N ALA A 68 -2.48 0.60 -9.64
CA ALA A 68 -1.53 -0.15 -10.44
C ALA A 68 -2.18 -1.16 -11.41
N GLY A 69 -3.50 -1.35 -11.34
CA GLY A 69 -4.24 -2.20 -12.28
C GLY A 69 -4.71 -3.54 -11.73
N MET A 70 -4.58 -3.79 -10.41
CA MET A 70 -5.08 -5.02 -9.81
C MET A 70 -6.62 -5.02 -9.81
N ASP A 71 -7.21 -6.10 -10.33
CA ASP A 71 -8.65 -6.30 -10.32
C ASP A 71 -9.15 -6.52 -8.88
N PRO A 72 -10.13 -5.72 -8.40
CA PRO A 72 -10.75 -5.90 -7.09
C PRO A 72 -11.26 -7.32 -6.84
N GLU A 73 -11.75 -8.04 -7.86
CA GLU A 73 -12.21 -9.43 -7.72
C GLU A 73 -11.07 -10.43 -7.44
N SER A 74 -9.83 -10.07 -7.79
CA SER A 74 -8.65 -10.90 -7.53
C SER A 74 -7.99 -10.60 -6.17
N MET A 75 -8.28 -9.44 -5.56
CA MET A 75 -7.70 -9.04 -4.27
C MET A 75 -8.03 -10.00 -3.11
N PRO A 76 -9.26 -10.55 -2.95
CA PRO A 76 -9.58 -11.47 -1.88
C PRO A 76 -8.68 -12.72 -1.86
N ALA A 77 -8.38 -13.29 -3.02
CA ALA A 77 -7.52 -14.47 -3.13
C ALA A 77 -6.08 -14.18 -2.65
N VAL A 78 -5.57 -12.99 -2.96
CA VAL A 78 -4.24 -12.57 -2.49
C VAL A 78 -4.25 -12.32 -0.99
N LEU A 79 -5.23 -11.56 -0.48
CA LEU A 79 -5.30 -11.17 0.94
C LEU A 79 -5.55 -12.36 1.89
N THR A 80 -6.40 -13.31 1.49
CA THR A 80 -6.68 -14.53 2.27
C THR A 80 -5.51 -15.52 2.27
N GLY A 81 -4.64 -15.45 1.26
CA GLY A 81 -3.43 -16.27 1.18
C GLY A 81 -2.27 -15.78 2.04
N VAL A 82 -2.40 -14.61 2.68
CA VAL A 82 -1.36 -14.03 3.52
C VAL A 82 -1.43 -14.61 4.93
N ASP A 83 -0.30 -15.17 5.37
CA ASP A 83 -0.09 -15.48 6.78
C ASP A 83 0.31 -14.19 7.50
N TRP A 84 -0.69 -13.45 7.97
CA TRP A 84 -0.51 -12.13 8.62
C TRP A 84 0.34 -12.23 9.89
N TYR A 85 0.27 -13.36 10.60
CA TYR A 85 1.13 -13.61 11.75
C TYR A 85 2.60 -13.66 11.34
N ASN A 86 2.95 -14.48 10.35
CA ASN A 86 4.33 -14.57 9.86
C ASN A 86 4.78 -13.32 9.09
N MET A 87 3.85 -12.58 8.48
CA MET A 87 4.18 -11.34 7.78
C MET A 87 4.65 -10.25 8.74
N PHE A 88 4.06 -10.17 9.94
CA PHE A 88 4.47 -9.22 10.96
C PHE A 88 5.43 -9.82 12.01
N ALA A 89 5.65 -11.13 12.02
CA ALA A 89 6.65 -11.76 12.88
C ALA A 89 8.07 -11.41 12.42
N ASN A 90 9.00 -11.24 13.37
CA ASN A 90 10.40 -11.01 13.08
C ASN A 90 11.17 -12.28 12.67
N ARG A 91 10.61 -13.12 11.77
CA ARG A 91 11.15 -14.46 11.47
C ARG A 91 11.05 -14.80 9.98
N SER A 92 12.07 -15.49 9.46
CA SER A 92 11.96 -16.13 8.13
C SER A 92 11.06 -17.36 8.21
N PRO A 93 10.34 -17.73 7.12
CA PRO A 93 9.56 -18.96 7.10
C PRO A 93 10.40 -20.16 7.51
N ARG A 94 9.90 -20.97 8.45
CA ARG A 94 10.64 -22.09 9.04
C ARG A 94 11.28 -23.00 8.01
N ARG A 95 10.65 -23.20 6.83
CA ARG A 95 11.21 -24.02 5.73
C ARG A 95 12.63 -23.60 5.31
N PHE A 96 12.94 -22.31 5.36
CA PHE A 96 14.22 -21.74 4.91
C PHE A 96 15.30 -21.68 6.00
N LEU A 97 14.94 -21.89 7.27
CA LEU A 97 15.90 -21.84 8.37
C LEU A 97 16.91 -23.01 8.30
N PRO A 98 18.20 -22.78 8.61
CA PRO A 98 19.17 -23.86 8.80
C PRO A 98 18.74 -24.84 9.89
N TYR A 99 19.19 -26.10 9.83
CA TYR A 99 18.77 -27.14 10.76
C TYR A 99 19.05 -26.79 12.23
N GLY A 100 20.21 -26.20 12.55
CA GLY A 100 20.54 -25.77 13.90
C GLY A 100 19.57 -24.70 14.43
N VAL A 101 19.29 -23.67 13.62
CA VAL A 101 18.30 -22.64 13.96
C VAL A 101 16.91 -23.24 14.15
N LYS A 102 16.50 -24.23 13.32
CA LYS A 102 15.21 -24.94 13.48
C LYS A 102 15.09 -25.71 14.80
N GLN A 103 16.19 -26.24 15.32
CA GLN A 103 16.20 -26.93 16.62
C GLN A 103 16.03 -25.95 17.77
N ASP A 104 16.63 -24.77 17.67
CA ASP A 104 16.60 -23.74 18.71
C ASP A 104 15.30 -22.90 18.67
N ASP A 105 14.66 -22.78 17.49
CA ASP A 105 13.40 -22.06 17.23
C ASP A 105 12.18 -22.64 17.98
N TRP A 106 12.32 -23.76 18.69
CA TRP A 106 11.29 -24.25 19.63
C TRP A 106 11.36 -23.60 21.03
N GLN A 107 12.40 -22.82 21.32
CA GLN A 107 12.66 -22.28 22.67
C GLN A 107 12.40 -20.78 22.80
N THR A 108 12.18 -20.05 21.70
CA THR A 108 12.08 -18.58 21.71
C THR A 108 10.81 -18.11 20.99
N ASP A 109 9.78 -17.78 21.78
CA ASP A 109 8.56 -17.15 21.27
C ASP A 109 8.74 -15.65 20.98
N PHE A 110 9.85 -15.04 21.41
CA PHE A 110 10.15 -13.61 21.21
C PHE A 110 11.65 -13.36 20.98
N ASP A 111 12.03 -12.89 19.79
CA ASP A 111 13.37 -12.36 19.51
C ASP A 111 13.35 -10.84 19.66
N PHE A 112 13.96 -10.32 20.73
CA PHE A 112 14.30 -8.90 20.85
C PHE A 112 15.81 -8.74 20.73
N THR A 113 16.26 -7.97 19.74
CA THR A 113 17.68 -7.64 19.58
C THR A 113 17.98 -6.35 20.33
N LEU A 114 18.76 -6.43 21.41
CA LEU A 114 19.34 -5.25 22.04
C LEU A 114 20.55 -4.78 21.22
N HIS A 115 20.48 -3.58 20.66
CA HIS A 115 21.61 -3.01 19.94
C HIS A 115 22.58 -2.36 20.92
N LEU A 116 23.83 -2.80 20.91
CA LEU A 116 24.92 -2.18 21.66
C LEU A 116 25.64 -1.16 20.78
N GLN A 117 25.52 0.12 21.12
CA GLN A 117 26.33 1.18 20.50
C GLN A 117 27.31 1.73 21.54
N GLY A 118 28.54 1.21 21.52
CA GLY A 118 29.51 1.45 22.59
C GLY A 118 29.08 0.77 23.89
N TRP A 119 28.91 1.55 24.97
CA TRP A 119 28.42 1.06 26.27
C TRP A 119 26.91 1.25 26.46
N SER A 120 26.23 1.87 25.49
CA SER A 120 24.80 2.13 25.56
C SER A 120 24.01 0.95 25.01
N VAL A 121 23.08 0.44 25.81
CA VAL A 121 22.05 -0.51 25.38
C VAL A 121 20.92 0.30 24.76
N LEU A 122 20.75 0.21 23.44
CA LEU A 122 19.61 0.78 22.76
C LEU A 122 18.51 -0.27 22.64
N PRO A 123 17.27 0.03 23.07
CA PRO A 123 16.15 -0.86 22.80
C PRO A 123 15.94 -1.00 21.29
N PRO A 124 15.39 -2.13 20.81
CA PRO A 124 15.06 -2.29 19.40
C PRO A 124 14.10 -1.18 18.96
N VAL A 125 14.43 -0.53 17.84
CA VAL A 125 13.67 0.62 17.31
C VAL A 125 12.35 0.17 16.66
N HIS A 126 12.18 -1.13 16.40
CA HIS A 126 11.00 -1.72 15.76
C HIS A 126 10.83 -3.20 16.15
N LEU A 127 9.60 -3.69 16.08
CA LEU A 127 9.20 -5.04 16.51
C LEU A 127 8.92 -6.00 15.35
N ILE A 128 8.90 -5.50 14.11
CA ILE A 128 8.46 -6.24 12.92
C ILE A 128 9.54 -6.24 11.84
N ASN A 129 9.75 -7.41 11.23
CA ASN A 129 10.62 -7.53 10.06
C ASN A 129 9.92 -6.99 8.81
N VAL A 130 10.45 -5.89 8.26
CA VAL A 130 9.89 -5.21 7.08
C VAL A 130 10.09 -5.97 5.77
N GLN A 131 10.93 -7.01 5.76
CA GLN A 131 11.29 -7.75 4.55
C GLN A 131 10.12 -8.45 3.87
N ASN A 132 9.29 -9.15 4.67
CA ASN A 132 8.14 -9.89 4.16
C ASN A 132 7.08 -8.93 3.61
N ILE A 133 6.99 -7.73 4.19
CA ILE A 133 6.05 -6.69 3.82
C ILE A 133 6.41 -6.06 2.47
N ASP A 134 7.67 -5.68 2.28
CA ASP A 134 8.13 -5.12 0.99
C ASP A 134 7.90 -6.12 -0.16
N MET A 135 8.10 -7.41 0.10
CA MET A 135 7.81 -8.47 -0.87
C MET A 135 6.33 -8.60 -1.17
N PHE A 136 5.48 -8.61 -0.14
CA PHE A 136 4.04 -8.70 -0.31
C PHE A 136 3.50 -7.52 -1.11
N PHE A 137 3.94 -6.30 -0.82
CA PHE A 137 3.54 -5.12 -1.60
C PHE A 137 3.96 -5.21 -3.06
N ARG A 138 5.16 -5.73 -3.34
CA ARG A 138 5.61 -6.03 -4.71
C ARG A 138 4.73 -7.06 -5.42
N GLN A 139 4.13 -8.01 -4.70
CA GLN A 139 3.18 -8.96 -5.29
C GLN A 139 1.86 -8.27 -5.67
N LEU A 140 1.42 -7.28 -4.88
CA LEU A 140 0.18 -6.54 -5.14
C LEU A 140 0.29 -5.61 -6.34
N VAL A 141 1.39 -4.85 -6.46
CA VAL A 141 1.54 -3.83 -7.51
C VAL A 141 2.41 -4.28 -8.69
N GLY A 142 3.00 -5.47 -8.60
CA GLY A 142 3.96 -5.96 -9.57
C GLY A 142 5.27 -5.17 -9.58
N TYR A 143 6.03 -5.35 -10.66
CA TYR A 143 7.25 -4.58 -10.90
C TYR A 143 6.93 -3.43 -11.85
N SER A 144 6.95 -2.21 -11.32
CA SER A 144 6.71 -1.01 -12.11
C SER A 144 7.97 -0.15 -12.16
N PRO A 145 8.54 0.12 -13.35
CA PRO A 145 9.61 1.11 -13.50
C PRO A 145 9.06 2.55 -13.43
N ILE A 146 7.75 2.71 -13.25
CA ILE A 146 7.09 4.00 -13.16
C ILE A 146 7.56 4.71 -11.90
N MET A 147 8.24 5.83 -12.11
CA MET A 147 8.66 6.71 -11.02
C MET A 147 7.53 7.65 -10.62
N SER A 148 6.82 8.27 -11.56
CA SER A 148 5.71 9.18 -11.27
C SER A 148 4.39 8.43 -11.13
N PHE A 149 3.70 8.60 -10.01
CA PHE A 149 2.42 7.93 -9.79
C PHE A 149 1.27 8.52 -10.61
N ASP A 150 1.49 9.60 -11.36
CA ASP A 150 0.56 10.07 -12.41
C ASP A 150 0.53 9.15 -13.63
N ASP A 151 1.62 8.42 -13.87
CA ASP A 151 1.77 7.52 -15.02
C ASP A 151 1.17 6.14 -14.78
N LEU A 152 0.83 5.79 -13.53
CA LEU A 152 0.09 4.58 -13.18
C LEU A 152 -1.26 4.53 -13.91
N PRO A 153 -1.84 3.33 -14.12
CA PRO A 153 -3.16 3.19 -14.75
C PRO A 153 -4.22 4.17 -14.24
N LEU A 154 -4.24 4.39 -12.92
CA LEU A 154 -4.88 5.54 -12.29
C LEU A 154 -3.83 6.38 -11.56
N PRO A 155 -3.85 7.73 -11.68
CA PRO A 155 -3.03 8.60 -10.85
C PRO A 155 -3.22 8.28 -9.37
N PHE A 156 -2.11 8.14 -8.64
CA PHE A 156 -2.11 7.74 -7.24
C PHE A 156 -1.33 8.70 -6.34
N ARG A 157 -1.79 8.85 -5.10
CA ARG A 157 -1.04 9.51 -4.02
C ARG A 157 -1.14 8.70 -2.73
N ALA A 158 -0.02 8.57 -2.04
CA ALA A 158 0.02 8.04 -0.68
C ALA A 158 0.36 9.14 0.32
N ILE A 159 -0.23 9.10 1.51
CA ILE A 159 0.03 10.08 2.56
C ILE A 159 1.01 9.53 3.58
N ALA A 160 1.95 10.36 4.00
CA ALA A 160 2.85 10.10 5.11
C ALA A 160 2.96 11.33 6.02
N THR A 161 3.47 11.11 7.23
CA THR A 161 3.74 12.17 8.21
C THR A 161 5.24 12.36 8.33
N ASP A 162 5.74 13.59 8.13
CA ASP A 162 7.14 13.93 8.42
C ASP A 162 7.35 13.89 9.93
N LEU A 163 8.18 12.96 10.40
CA LEU A 163 8.41 12.72 11.82
C LEU A 163 9.15 13.87 12.50
N ASN A 164 9.99 14.59 11.76
CA ASN A 164 10.83 15.65 12.32
C ASN A 164 10.12 17.01 12.34
N HIS A 165 9.27 17.26 11.34
CA HIS A 165 8.59 18.56 11.18
C HIS A 165 7.08 18.53 11.48
N GLY A 166 6.48 17.34 11.60
CA GLY A 166 5.04 17.16 11.90
C GLY A 166 4.09 17.50 10.76
N GLY A 167 4.61 17.66 9.53
CA GLY A 167 3.83 18.04 8.34
C GLY A 167 3.38 16.84 7.50
N MET A 168 2.34 17.05 6.69
CA MET A 168 1.90 16.08 5.69
C MET A 168 2.91 16.00 4.54
N VAL A 169 3.25 14.76 4.16
CA VAL A 169 4.01 14.46 2.94
C VAL A 169 3.08 13.72 1.99
N VAL A 170 2.77 14.35 0.85
CA VAL A 170 2.05 13.72 -0.25
C VAL A 170 3.08 13.04 -1.14
N MET A 171 3.10 11.72 -1.15
CA MET A 171 4.02 10.91 -1.94
C MET A 171 3.40 10.64 -3.31
N ASP A 172 4.02 11.19 -4.35
CA ASP A 172 3.56 11.16 -5.74
C ASP A 172 4.55 10.51 -6.71
N HIS A 173 5.70 10.07 -6.20
CA HIS A 173 6.70 9.34 -6.99
C HIS A 173 7.59 8.45 -6.12
N GLY A 174 8.31 7.52 -6.76
CA GLY A 174 9.29 6.64 -6.13
C GLY A 174 9.05 5.15 -6.41
N ASP A 175 9.66 4.28 -5.61
CA ASP A 175 9.35 2.85 -5.60
C ASP A 175 8.00 2.64 -4.90
N LEU A 176 6.96 2.26 -5.66
CA LEU A 176 5.59 2.17 -5.14
C LEU A 176 5.46 1.28 -3.89
N PRO A 177 6.09 0.08 -3.80
CA PRO A 177 6.13 -0.71 -2.56
C PRO A 177 6.75 0.02 -1.37
N LEU A 178 7.85 0.78 -1.59
CA LEU A 178 8.48 1.57 -0.53
C LEU A 178 7.54 2.68 -0.05
N VAL A 179 6.82 3.33 -0.96
CA VAL A 179 5.82 4.36 -0.64
C VAL A 179 4.63 3.78 0.12
N MET A 180 4.12 2.61 -0.30
CA MET A 180 3.09 1.87 0.44
C MET A 180 3.55 1.58 1.87
N ARG A 181 4.80 1.12 2.05
CA ARG A 181 5.37 0.88 3.38
C ARG A 181 5.53 2.16 4.19
N ALA A 182 6.05 3.23 3.60
CA ALA A 182 6.19 4.52 4.27
C ALA A 182 4.84 5.02 4.80
N SER A 183 3.78 4.90 4.00
CA SER A 183 2.42 5.30 4.39
C SER A 183 1.81 4.41 5.49
N MET A 184 2.25 3.15 5.62
CA MET A 184 1.80 2.18 6.64
C MET A 184 2.79 2.01 7.81
N THR A 185 3.74 2.95 8.00
CA THR A 185 4.75 2.86 9.06
C THR A 185 4.20 3.35 10.39
N VAL A 186 3.34 2.54 11.03
CA VAL A 186 2.71 2.85 12.32
C VAL A 186 3.78 3.00 13.42
N PRO A 187 3.85 4.16 14.11
CA PRO A 187 4.82 4.37 15.19
C PRO A 187 4.76 3.29 16.27
N GLY A 188 5.92 2.78 16.67
CA GLY A 188 6.05 1.69 17.66
C GLY A 188 5.92 0.29 17.08
N ALA A 189 5.30 0.11 15.91
CA ALA A 189 5.24 -1.17 15.21
C ALA A 189 6.36 -1.29 14.17
N PHE A 190 6.55 -0.25 13.36
CA PHE A 190 7.48 -0.24 12.22
C PHE A 190 8.56 0.84 12.35
N PRO A 191 9.76 0.63 11.77
CA PRO A 191 10.78 1.67 11.73
C PRO A 191 10.41 2.77 10.72
N PRO A 192 10.64 4.06 11.04
CA PRO A 192 10.47 5.16 10.09
C PRO A 192 11.20 4.94 8.77
N VAL A 193 10.66 5.48 7.68
CA VAL A 193 11.22 5.36 6.33
C VAL A 193 11.88 6.68 5.93
N ASP A 194 13.08 6.62 5.35
CA ASP A 194 13.65 7.78 4.65
C ASP A 194 13.01 7.87 3.26
N TYR A 195 12.15 8.86 3.09
CA TYR A 195 11.57 9.23 1.80
C TYR A 195 12.16 10.57 1.38
N GLN A 196 13.16 10.53 0.50
CA GLN A 196 13.79 11.70 -0.12
C GLN A 196 14.41 12.69 0.89
N GLY A 197 15.09 12.15 1.90
CA GLY A 197 15.70 12.95 2.97
C GLY A 197 14.70 13.40 4.04
N ARG A 198 13.44 12.96 3.97
CA ARG A 198 12.45 13.15 5.02
C ARG A 198 12.23 11.83 5.73
N LEU A 199 12.41 11.83 7.05
CA LEU A 199 12.09 10.68 7.87
C LEU A 199 10.57 10.67 8.10
N VAL A 200 9.89 9.68 7.53
CA VAL A 200 8.43 9.61 7.52
C VAL A 200 7.88 8.40 8.26
N VAL A 201 6.68 8.57 8.81
CA VAL A 201 5.85 7.53 9.43
C VAL A 201 4.45 7.54 8.80
N ASP A 202 3.56 6.67 9.30
CA ASP A 202 2.19 6.52 8.84
C ASP A 202 1.48 7.89 8.66
N GLY A 203 0.79 8.03 7.54
CA GLY A 203 0.10 9.28 7.17
C GLY A 203 -1.08 9.62 8.05
N GLY A 204 -1.60 8.68 8.84
CA GLY A 204 -2.79 8.87 9.66
C GLY A 204 -2.66 9.94 10.74
N LEU A 205 -1.43 10.30 11.14
CA LEU A 205 -1.17 11.41 12.05
C LEU A 205 -1.36 12.77 11.37
N ALA A 206 -0.95 12.90 10.11
CA ALA A 206 -1.09 14.14 9.34
C ALA A 206 -2.49 14.27 8.73
N ASP A 207 -2.92 13.27 7.95
CA ASP A 207 -4.21 13.27 7.26
C ASP A 207 -4.65 11.83 6.94
N ASN A 208 -5.54 11.27 7.77
CA ASN A 208 -5.93 9.88 7.64
C ASN A 208 -7.04 9.64 6.61
N LEU A 209 -7.77 10.67 6.19
CA LEU A 209 -8.83 10.59 5.17
C LEU A 209 -8.65 11.76 4.20
N PRO A 210 -7.68 11.68 3.27
CA PRO A 210 -7.14 12.83 2.52
C PRO A 210 -8.06 13.31 1.38
N ILE A 211 -9.27 13.76 1.74
CA ILE A 211 -10.33 14.22 0.85
C ILE A 211 -9.85 15.40 0.01
N ASP A 212 -9.17 16.36 0.64
CA ASP A 212 -8.66 17.54 -0.05
C ASP A 212 -7.60 17.17 -1.08
N VAL A 213 -6.69 16.23 -0.78
CA VAL A 213 -5.67 15.78 -1.74
C VAL A 213 -6.33 15.13 -2.96
N GLY A 214 -7.31 14.25 -2.75
CA GLY A 214 -8.07 13.63 -3.84
C GLY A 214 -8.79 14.68 -4.70
N ARG A 215 -9.42 15.66 -4.06
CA ARG A 215 -10.10 16.75 -4.76
C ARG A 215 -9.14 17.60 -5.58
N HIS A 216 -7.95 17.92 -5.07
CA HIS A 216 -6.95 18.67 -5.84
C HIS A 216 -6.41 17.89 -7.04
N LEU A 217 -6.33 16.56 -6.93
CA LEU A 217 -5.83 15.70 -8.01
C LEU A 217 -6.86 15.48 -9.14
N CYS A 218 -8.15 15.31 -8.83
CA CYS A 218 -9.18 14.95 -9.82
C CYS A 218 -10.39 15.88 -9.95
N GLY A 219 -10.64 16.76 -8.99
CA GLY A 219 -11.32 18.04 -9.21
C GLY A 219 -12.85 18.10 -9.27
N GLN A 220 -13.63 17.01 -9.38
CA GLN A 220 -15.10 17.13 -9.56
C GLN A 220 -15.95 16.53 -8.44
N ALA A 221 -15.61 15.36 -7.93
CA ALA A 221 -16.31 14.73 -6.81
C ALA A 221 -15.37 13.80 -6.05
N VAL A 222 -15.73 13.44 -4.82
CA VAL A 222 -14.98 12.51 -3.99
C VAL A 222 -15.89 11.35 -3.55
N ILE A 223 -15.38 10.13 -3.70
CA ILE A 223 -15.87 8.95 -2.99
C ILE A 223 -14.87 8.67 -1.86
N ALA A 224 -15.26 8.96 -0.62
CA ALA A 224 -14.40 8.80 0.55
C ALA A 224 -14.82 7.55 1.35
N VAL A 225 -13.88 6.67 1.66
CA VAL A 225 -14.11 5.47 2.47
C VAL A 225 -13.42 5.61 3.82
N ASP A 226 -14.22 5.75 4.88
CA ASP A 226 -13.74 5.93 6.25
C ASP A 226 -13.86 4.61 7.03
N VAL A 227 -12.72 3.96 7.26
CA VAL A 227 -12.59 2.72 8.03
C VAL A 227 -12.05 2.96 9.44
N THR A 228 -11.98 4.22 9.86
CA THR A 228 -11.34 4.59 11.13
C THR A 228 -12.09 4.08 12.33
N THR A 229 -11.36 3.93 13.44
CA THR A 229 -11.94 3.51 14.70
C THR A 229 -12.62 4.68 15.39
N PRO A 230 -13.96 4.71 15.50
CA PRO A 230 -14.59 5.62 16.43
C PRO A 230 -14.06 5.29 17.82
N SER A 231 -13.61 6.32 18.55
CA SER A 231 -13.08 6.20 19.91
C SER A 231 -14.20 5.71 20.84
N VAL A 232 -14.37 4.40 20.95
CA VAL A 232 -15.40 3.80 21.79
C VAL A 232 -14.77 2.68 22.59
N GLU A 233 -14.17 3.07 23.70
CA GLU A 233 -14.30 2.38 24.98
C GLU A 233 -14.03 3.42 26.06
N ASP A 234 -14.98 3.64 26.98
CA ASP A 234 -14.79 4.41 28.22
C ASP A 234 -13.82 3.71 29.19
N LYS A 235 -12.90 2.89 28.67
CA LYS A 235 -11.85 2.26 29.45
C LYS A 235 -10.76 3.28 29.68
N GLN A 236 -10.47 3.53 30.95
CA GLN A 236 -9.28 4.29 31.29
C GLN A 236 -8.03 3.50 30.87
N PRO A 237 -7.08 4.15 30.19
CA PRO A 237 -5.82 3.51 29.81
C PRO A 237 -5.08 3.05 31.08
N GLY A 238 -4.65 1.79 31.09
CA GLY A 238 -3.94 1.17 32.21
C GLY A 238 -2.43 1.41 32.19
N SER A 239 -1.88 1.95 31.10
CA SER A 239 -0.44 2.16 30.91
C SER A 239 -0.11 3.46 30.17
N ILE A 240 1.12 3.96 30.34
CA ILE A 240 1.62 5.15 29.61
C ILE A 240 1.58 4.93 28.09
N LEU A 241 1.81 3.69 27.64
CA LEU A 241 1.73 3.32 26.23
C LEU A 241 0.29 3.42 25.71
N GLU A 242 -0.70 2.94 26.47
CA GLU A 242 -2.12 3.09 26.12
C GLU A 242 -2.56 4.56 26.09
N VAL A 243 -2.07 5.39 27.02
CA VAL A 243 -2.28 6.84 26.98
C VAL A 243 -1.72 7.43 25.69
N ALA A 244 -0.49 7.09 25.31
CA ALA A 244 0.13 7.58 24.08
C ALA A 244 -0.66 7.16 22.84
N GLN A 245 -1.10 5.89 22.76
CA GLN A 245 -1.94 5.40 21.68
C GLN A 245 -3.30 6.11 21.63
N GLN A 246 -3.89 6.41 22.79
CA GLN A 246 -5.15 7.15 22.86
C GLN A 246 -4.98 8.57 22.33
N VAL A 247 -3.89 9.26 22.66
CA VAL A 247 -3.57 10.60 22.13
C VAL A 247 -3.39 10.56 20.62
N ILE A 248 -2.66 9.57 20.09
CA ILE A 248 -2.50 9.34 18.65
C ILE A 248 -3.86 9.14 17.97
N ASN A 249 -4.71 8.28 18.55
CA ASN A 249 -6.05 8.02 18.02
C ASN A 249 -6.91 9.29 18.03
N GLN A 250 -6.79 10.15 19.05
CA GLN A 250 -7.52 11.42 19.09
C GLN A 250 -7.04 12.41 18.03
N ALA A 251 -5.73 12.52 17.81
CA ALA A 251 -5.16 13.37 16.75
C ALA A 251 -5.62 12.90 15.36
N LEU A 252 -5.60 11.59 15.12
CA LEU A 252 -6.13 10.98 13.90
C LEU A 252 -7.62 11.30 13.74
N GLN A 253 -8.44 11.06 14.76
CA GLN A 253 -9.88 11.35 14.72
C GLN A 253 -10.17 12.85 14.51
N GLN A 254 -9.31 13.74 14.99
CA GLN A 254 -9.43 15.18 14.74
C GLN A 254 -9.21 15.52 13.27
N ASN A 255 -8.15 15.01 12.63
CA ASN A 255 -7.89 15.28 11.21
C ASN A 255 -8.98 14.68 10.30
N VAL A 256 -9.50 13.48 10.64
CA VAL A 256 -10.62 12.86 9.92
C VAL A 256 -11.89 13.70 10.01
N ARG A 257 -12.24 14.20 11.20
CA ARG A 257 -13.40 15.10 11.37
C ARG A 257 -13.25 16.37 10.53
N GLN A 258 -12.03 16.93 10.47
CA GLN A 258 -11.75 18.12 9.66
C GLN A 258 -11.95 17.84 8.17
N GLN A 259 -11.41 16.73 7.65
CA GLN A 259 -11.58 16.35 6.24
C GLN A 259 -13.04 16.03 5.90
N LYS A 260 -13.77 15.33 6.78
CA LYS A 260 -15.21 15.07 6.58
C LYS A 260 -16.04 16.36 6.54
N ALA A 261 -15.61 17.41 7.24
CA ALA A 261 -16.26 18.72 7.17
C ALA A 261 -16.03 19.44 5.82
N SER A 262 -15.04 19.03 5.02
CA SER A 262 -14.80 19.58 3.66
C SER A 262 -15.62 18.89 2.56
N LEU A 263 -16.41 17.87 2.90
CA LEU A 263 -17.29 17.17 1.95
C LEU A 263 -18.35 18.12 1.38
N GLN A 264 -18.53 18.03 0.07
CA GLN A 264 -19.52 18.78 -0.69
C GLN A 264 -20.77 17.92 -0.96
N PRO A 265 -21.94 18.52 -1.31
CA PRO A 265 -23.14 17.75 -1.63
C PRO A 265 -22.97 16.75 -2.78
N ILE A 266 -22.02 17.00 -3.67
CA ILE A 266 -21.70 16.11 -4.78
C ILE A 266 -20.90 14.88 -4.33
N ASP A 267 -20.22 14.92 -3.18
CA ASP A 267 -19.37 13.86 -2.66
C ASP A 267 -20.20 12.72 -2.02
N THR A 268 -19.59 11.55 -1.88
CA THR A 268 -20.17 10.38 -1.22
C THR A 268 -19.22 9.87 -0.15
N LEU A 269 -19.72 9.72 1.08
CA LEU A 269 -18.98 9.14 2.20
C LEU A 269 -19.50 7.73 2.48
N ILE A 270 -18.62 6.74 2.46
CA ILE A 270 -18.90 5.35 2.79
C ILE A 270 -18.22 5.05 4.13
N VAL A 271 -19.00 4.56 5.08
CA VAL A 271 -18.51 4.19 6.43
C VAL A 271 -18.93 2.75 6.72
N PRO A 272 -18.04 1.76 6.53
CA PRO A 272 -18.35 0.37 6.85
C PRO A 272 -18.62 0.17 8.35
N ASP A 273 -19.60 -0.68 8.69
CA ASP A 273 -19.80 -1.11 10.07
C ASP A 273 -18.71 -2.13 10.43
N LEU A 274 -17.70 -1.67 11.16
CA LEU A 274 -16.56 -2.47 11.60
C LEU A 274 -16.57 -2.69 13.13
N LYS A 275 -17.76 -2.63 13.75
CA LYS A 275 -17.91 -2.87 15.19
C LYS A 275 -17.40 -4.27 15.55
N GLY A 276 -16.54 -4.32 16.57
CA GLY A 276 -15.97 -5.57 17.08
C GLY A 276 -14.74 -6.09 16.32
N ILE A 277 -14.21 -5.34 15.35
CA ILE A 277 -13.01 -5.72 14.61
C ILE A 277 -11.90 -4.71 14.92
N GLY A 278 -10.79 -5.14 15.51
CA GLY A 278 -9.63 -4.30 15.80
C GLY A 278 -8.81 -3.95 14.55
N SER A 279 -7.94 -2.93 14.66
CA SER A 279 -6.99 -2.57 13.59
C SER A 279 -5.88 -3.62 13.38
N PHE A 280 -5.78 -4.62 14.26
CA PHE A 280 -4.83 -5.73 14.17
C PHE A 280 -5.50 -7.08 13.82
N ASP A 281 -6.81 -7.11 13.59
CA ASP A 281 -7.58 -8.35 13.36
C ASP A 281 -7.55 -8.79 11.88
N PHE A 282 -6.35 -9.04 11.35
CA PHE A 282 -6.15 -9.36 9.93
C PHE A 282 -6.76 -10.71 9.50
N ASP A 283 -6.99 -11.63 10.45
CA ASP A 283 -7.59 -12.94 10.18
C ASP A 283 -9.07 -12.85 9.75
N GLN A 284 -9.71 -11.68 9.92
CA GLN A 284 -11.13 -11.46 9.57
C GLN A 284 -11.33 -10.97 8.12
N THR A 285 -10.41 -11.30 7.20
CA THR A 285 -10.38 -10.79 5.82
C THR A 285 -11.73 -10.89 5.10
N ALA A 286 -12.36 -12.07 5.09
CA ALA A 286 -13.62 -12.29 4.39
C ALA A 286 -14.78 -11.45 4.97
N LEU A 287 -14.85 -11.32 6.30
CA LEU A 287 -15.85 -10.51 6.97
C LEU A 287 -15.63 -9.02 6.68
N LEU A 288 -14.39 -8.55 6.71
CA LEU A 288 -14.04 -7.17 6.41
C LEU A 288 -14.49 -6.77 5.00
N ILE A 289 -14.17 -7.59 3.98
CA ILE A 289 -14.60 -7.37 2.60
C ILE A 289 -16.14 -7.32 2.53
N GLN A 290 -16.83 -8.25 3.19
CA GLN A 290 -18.28 -8.27 3.24
C GLN A 290 -18.87 -6.98 3.85
N ARG A 291 -18.32 -6.46 4.95
CA ARG A 291 -18.78 -5.22 5.58
C ARG A 291 -18.58 -4.01 4.68
N GLY A 292 -17.47 -3.96 3.94
CA GLY A 292 -17.22 -2.93 2.95
C GLY A 292 -18.22 -2.94 1.80
N ARG A 293 -18.48 -4.13 1.25
CA ARG A 293 -19.49 -4.34 0.21
C ARG A 293 -20.87 -3.87 0.67
N GLN A 294 -21.31 -4.29 1.86
CA GLN A 294 -22.60 -3.87 2.44
C GLN A 294 -22.72 -2.35 2.59
N ALA A 295 -21.64 -1.68 2.99
CA ALA A 295 -21.61 -0.23 3.15
C ALA A 295 -21.72 0.50 1.81
N ALA A 296 -21.02 0.01 0.79
CA ALA A 296 -21.11 0.56 -0.57
C ALA A 296 -22.49 0.30 -1.19
N GLU A 297 -23.06 -0.88 -1.01
CA GLU A 297 -24.43 -1.22 -1.43
C GLU A 297 -25.47 -0.27 -0.80
N ALA A 298 -25.34 0.01 0.51
CA ALA A 298 -26.19 0.97 1.21
C ALA A 298 -26.03 2.40 0.66
N ALA A 299 -24.84 2.76 0.17
CA ALA A 299 -24.56 4.06 -0.44
C ALA A 299 -24.95 4.16 -1.93
N LEU A 300 -25.49 3.10 -2.56
CA LEU A 300 -25.82 3.10 -3.99
C LEU A 300 -26.74 4.23 -4.43
N GLY A 301 -27.64 4.68 -3.56
CA GLY A 301 -28.51 5.83 -3.84
C GLY A 301 -27.73 7.10 -4.15
N GLN A 302 -26.59 7.33 -3.49
CA GLN A 302 -25.70 8.46 -3.75
C GLN A 302 -24.74 8.15 -4.91
N LEU A 303 -24.15 6.95 -4.90
CA LEU A 303 -23.14 6.50 -5.87
C LEU A 303 -23.64 6.42 -7.32
N ARG A 304 -24.94 6.14 -7.54
CA ARG A 304 -25.53 6.08 -8.88
C ARG A 304 -25.36 7.35 -9.71
N ARG A 305 -25.09 8.51 -9.08
CA ARG A 305 -24.78 9.76 -9.80
C ARG A 305 -23.50 9.69 -10.63
N TYR A 306 -22.57 8.80 -10.26
CA TYR A 306 -21.29 8.60 -10.96
C TYR A 306 -21.34 7.41 -11.93
N GLN A 307 -22.45 6.66 -11.95
CA GLN A 307 -22.60 5.52 -12.83
C GLN A 307 -22.60 5.98 -14.29
N VAL A 308 -21.80 5.30 -15.12
CA VAL A 308 -21.75 5.55 -16.56
C VAL A 308 -22.46 4.43 -17.33
N SER A 309 -22.66 4.65 -18.64
CA SER A 309 -23.21 3.63 -19.51
C SER A 309 -22.27 2.42 -19.60
N GLU A 310 -22.80 1.26 -19.97
CA GLU A 310 -21.97 0.05 -20.16
C GLU A 310 -20.87 0.26 -21.21
N GLN A 311 -21.18 1.00 -22.27
CA GLN A 311 -20.22 1.33 -23.32
C GLN A 311 -19.10 2.24 -22.79
N ASP A 312 -19.43 3.29 -22.05
CA ASP A 312 -18.45 4.22 -21.49
C ASP A 312 -17.57 3.53 -20.44
N TYR A 313 -18.17 2.67 -19.61
CA TYR A 313 -17.43 1.90 -18.61
C TYR A 313 -16.45 0.94 -19.28
N ARG A 314 -16.86 0.26 -20.35
CA ARG A 314 -15.96 -0.60 -21.11
C ARG A 314 -14.78 0.17 -21.70
N ILE A 315 -15.02 1.35 -22.28
CA ILE A 315 -13.97 2.22 -22.82
C ILE A 315 -13.00 2.64 -21.71
N TRP A 316 -13.52 3.08 -20.56
CA TRP A 316 -12.70 3.43 -19.40
C TRP A 316 -11.85 2.25 -18.91
N LYS A 317 -12.44 1.05 -18.82
CA LYS A 317 -11.75 -0.17 -18.37
C LYS A 317 -10.66 -0.59 -19.35
N GLU A 318 -10.91 -0.50 -20.66
CA GLU A 318 -9.90 -0.75 -21.70
C GLU A 318 -8.73 0.24 -21.60
N GLN A 319 -9.00 1.53 -21.38
CA GLN A 319 -7.96 2.54 -21.16
C GLN A 319 -7.13 2.23 -19.92
N TRP A 320 -7.79 1.92 -18.80
CA TRP A 320 -7.13 1.51 -17.56
C TRP A 320 -6.21 0.29 -17.77
N GLN A 321 -6.73 -0.77 -18.41
CA GLN A 321 -5.95 -1.99 -18.69
C GLN A 321 -4.78 -1.73 -19.66
N SER A 322 -4.95 -0.86 -20.65
CA SER A 322 -3.89 -0.54 -21.62
C SER A 322 -2.66 0.15 -20.99
N ARG A 323 -2.84 0.78 -19.83
CA ARG A 323 -1.77 1.45 -19.07
C ARG A 323 -1.04 0.52 -18.10
N ILE A 324 -1.52 -0.71 -17.90
CA ILE A 324 -0.88 -1.67 -17.01
C ILE A 324 0.46 -2.10 -17.62
N VAL A 325 1.54 -1.78 -16.92
CA VAL A 325 2.90 -2.14 -17.36
C VAL A 325 3.05 -3.65 -17.33
N GLN A 326 3.42 -4.22 -18.48
CA GLN A 326 3.71 -5.64 -18.59
C GLN A 326 5.01 -5.97 -17.84
N VAL A 327 5.05 -7.13 -17.17
CA VAL A 327 6.21 -7.58 -16.38
C VAL A 327 7.49 -7.50 -17.24
N PRO A 328 8.46 -6.64 -16.88
CA PRO A 328 9.63 -6.44 -17.71
C PRO A 328 10.52 -7.69 -17.72
N ARG A 329 11.24 -7.87 -18.83
CA ARG A 329 12.34 -8.84 -18.88
C ARG A 329 13.50 -8.29 -18.06
N VAL A 330 14.15 -9.15 -17.30
CA VAL A 330 15.30 -8.76 -16.47
C VAL A 330 16.45 -8.39 -17.39
N ALA A 331 16.82 -7.11 -17.43
CA ALA A 331 17.97 -6.65 -18.23
C ALA A 331 19.28 -7.05 -17.55
N ASN A 332 19.45 -6.68 -16.28
CA ASN A 332 20.62 -6.95 -15.46
C ASN A 332 20.22 -7.13 -13.99
N VAL A 333 21.06 -7.82 -13.22
CA VAL A 333 20.94 -7.93 -11.76
C VAL A 333 22.18 -7.28 -11.14
N ILE A 334 21.97 -6.22 -10.36
CA ILE A 334 23.03 -5.46 -9.69
C ILE A 334 22.87 -5.64 -8.19
N LEU A 335 23.96 -6.02 -7.52
CA LEU A 335 24.01 -6.08 -6.06
C LEU A 335 24.75 -4.86 -5.53
N SER A 336 24.13 -4.16 -4.58
CA SER A 336 24.79 -3.09 -3.84
C SER A 336 26.04 -3.62 -3.10
N PRO A 337 27.07 -2.79 -2.90
CA PRO A 337 28.28 -3.21 -2.19
C PRO A 337 27.96 -3.79 -0.81
N LEU A 338 28.40 -5.02 -0.56
CA LEU A 338 28.18 -5.74 0.69
C LEU A 338 29.38 -5.56 1.63
N LYS A 339 29.12 -5.27 2.91
CA LYS A 339 30.19 -5.09 3.92
C LYS A 339 30.71 -6.41 4.49
N ARG A 340 29.80 -7.38 4.74
CA ARG A 340 30.08 -8.61 5.51
C ARG A 340 29.81 -9.91 4.74
N ALA A 341 29.13 -9.85 3.59
CA ALA A 341 28.72 -11.02 2.82
C ALA A 341 29.39 -11.05 1.42
N ASN A 342 29.60 -12.25 0.88
CA ASN A 342 30.23 -12.44 -0.44
C ASN A 342 29.20 -12.32 -1.57
N THR A 343 29.38 -11.31 -2.43
CA THR A 343 28.48 -11.00 -3.56
C THR A 343 28.28 -12.18 -4.52
N ARG A 344 29.31 -13.01 -4.78
CA ARG A 344 29.17 -14.18 -5.67
C ARG A 344 28.25 -15.23 -5.10
N ILE A 345 28.31 -15.46 -3.78
CA ILE A 345 27.45 -16.43 -3.12
C ILE A 345 26.00 -15.94 -3.15
N VAL A 346 25.76 -14.67 -2.82
CA VAL A 346 24.42 -14.06 -2.91
C VAL A 346 23.86 -14.18 -4.33
N MET A 347 24.64 -13.80 -5.35
CA MET A 347 24.21 -13.86 -6.74
C MET A 347 23.88 -15.30 -7.18
N SER A 348 24.64 -16.30 -6.74
CA SER A 348 24.37 -17.71 -7.06
C SER A 348 23.09 -18.27 -6.43
N GLN A 349 22.57 -17.61 -5.39
CA GLN A 349 21.35 -18.02 -4.68
C GLN A 349 20.10 -17.29 -5.17
N LEU A 350 20.27 -16.21 -5.95
CA LEU A 350 19.18 -15.48 -6.59
C LEU A 350 18.66 -16.26 -7.80
N ASP A 351 17.37 -16.58 -7.79
CA ASP A 351 16.70 -17.27 -8.90
C ASP A 351 16.16 -16.25 -9.90
N VAL A 352 17.09 -15.48 -10.49
CA VAL A 352 16.81 -14.41 -11.44
C VAL A 352 17.78 -14.51 -12.61
N HIS A 353 17.23 -14.62 -13.82
CA HIS A 353 18.04 -14.79 -15.03
C HIS A 353 17.81 -13.64 -16.01
N THR A 354 18.91 -13.04 -16.47
CA THR A 354 18.89 -11.98 -17.49
C THR A 354 18.24 -12.48 -18.78
N GLY A 355 17.42 -11.64 -19.42
CA GLY A 355 16.71 -11.94 -20.66
C GLY A 355 15.38 -12.70 -20.49
N THR A 356 15.08 -13.18 -19.28
CA THR A 356 13.82 -13.86 -18.94
C THR A 356 12.81 -12.90 -18.32
N ALA A 357 11.53 -13.25 -18.37
CA ALA A 357 10.49 -12.53 -17.64
C ALA A 357 10.74 -12.68 -16.12
N LEU A 358 10.61 -11.59 -15.37
CA LEU A 358 10.82 -11.62 -13.93
C LEU A 358 9.75 -12.49 -13.24
N ASN A 359 10.17 -13.62 -12.66
CA ASN A 359 9.29 -14.43 -11.81
C ASN A 359 9.34 -13.90 -10.38
N MET A 360 8.29 -13.17 -9.98
CA MET A 360 8.21 -12.55 -8.66
C MET A 360 8.21 -13.55 -7.50
N LEU A 361 7.54 -14.70 -7.66
CA LEU A 361 7.52 -15.75 -6.64
C LEU A 361 8.92 -16.35 -6.45
N ALA A 362 9.63 -16.64 -7.54
CA ALA A 362 11.00 -17.16 -7.48
C ALA A 362 11.99 -16.15 -6.85
N LEU A 363 11.84 -14.86 -7.19
CA LEU A 363 12.61 -13.78 -6.56
C LEU A 363 12.34 -13.71 -5.04
N GLN A 364 11.08 -13.77 -4.62
CA GLN A 364 10.73 -13.75 -3.20
C GLN A 364 11.32 -14.96 -2.47
N GLU A 365 11.18 -16.18 -3.01
CA GLU A 365 11.72 -17.38 -2.39
C GLU A 365 13.24 -17.39 -2.30
N SER A 366 13.93 -16.86 -3.31
CA SER A 366 15.40 -16.74 -3.29
C SER A 366 15.89 -15.71 -2.28
N ILE A 367 15.27 -14.53 -2.20
CA ILE A 367 15.60 -13.52 -1.18
C ILE A 367 15.30 -14.05 0.23
N ALA A 368 14.16 -14.71 0.46
CA ALA A 368 13.82 -15.29 1.76
C ALA A 368 14.86 -16.35 2.21
N ARG A 369 15.33 -17.17 1.25
CA ARG A 369 16.38 -18.16 1.49
C ARG A 369 17.74 -17.52 1.83
N ILE A 370 18.10 -16.43 1.14
CA ILE A 370 19.35 -15.68 1.41
C ILE A 370 19.27 -15.02 2.79
N TYR A 371 18.14 -14.39 3.10
CA TYR A 371 17.91 -13.72 4.38
C TYR A 371 17.95 -14.68 5.57
N ALA A 372 17.37 -15.88 5.43
CA ALA A 372 17.34 -16.93 6.45
C ALA A 372 18.72 -17.42 6.93
N ARG A 373 19.81 -17.02 6.25
CA ARG A 373 21.18 -17.30 6.68
C ARG A 373 21.63 -16.45 7.88
N GLY A 374 20.97 -15.32 8.14
CA GLY A 374 21.33 -14.41 9.23
C GLY A 374 22.47 -13.44 8.90
N ASP A 375 22.92 -13.39 7.64
CA ASP A 375 24.03 -12.53 7.20
C ASP A 375 23.59 -11.06 6.96
N PHE A 376 22.28 -10.77 6.96
CA PHE A 376 21.70 -9.49 6.55
C PHE A 376 20.70 -8.97 7.58
N GLU A 377 20.72 -7.67 7.83
CA GLU A 377 19.67 -6.97 8.61
C GLU A 377 18.43 -6.70 7.73
N HIS A 378 18.63 -6.40 6.44
CA HIS A 378 17.58 -6.15 5.45
C HIS A 378 18.08 -6.49 4.03
N LEU A 379 17.20 -6.99 3.14
CA LEU A 379 17.54 -7.37 1.77
C LEU A 379 16.41 -7.06 0.78
N SER A 380 16.42 -5.88 0.18
CA SER A 380 15.38 -5.45 -0.77
C SER A 380 15.88 -5.42 -2.23
N ALA A 381 14.96 -5.67 -3.17
CA ALA A 381 15.21 -5.61 -4.60
C ALA A 381 14.43 -4.45 -5.22
N HIS A 382 15.09 -3.59 -5.99
CA HIS A 382 14.50 -2.38 -6.58
C HIS A 382 14.90 -2.28 -8.05
N SER A 383 14.13 -1.54 -8.86
CA SER A 383 14.58 -1.12 -10.19
C SER A 383 15.49 0.09 -10.06
N PRO A 384 16.75 0.02 -10.50
CA PRO A 384 17.50 1.24 -10.75
C PRO A 384 16.86 2.01 -11.91
N CYS A 385 16.96 3.34 -11.85
CA CYS A 385 16.53 4.28 -12.88
C CYS A 385 17.24 4.06 -14.21
#